data_AF-A0A954MHI8-F1
#
_entry.id   AF-A0A954MHI8-F1
#
_cell.length_a   1.000
_cell.length_b   1.000
_cell.length_c   1.000
_cell.angle_alpha   90.00
_cell.angle_beta   90.00
_cell.angle_gamma   90.00
#
_symmetry.space_group_name_H-M   'P 1'
#
loop_
_entity.id
_entity.type
_entity.pdbx_description
1 polymer ?
#
loop_
_entity_poly.entity_id
_entity_poly.type
_entity_poly.pdbx_seq_one_letter_code
_entity_poly.pdbx_strand_id
1 'polypeptide(L)'
;MKRFFFFGAIAIALTGTLILSQHRHEPLTVSGFVEADEIRVGSRVGGRVHRVLVEEGNEVQAGDLLIELEPFDLLERKAQAQQTIAQTSAALARLQSGFRQEEKGQAES
;
A
#
# COMPACT_ATOMS: atom_id res chain seq x y z
N MET A 1 36.03 -9.72 -74.14
CA MET A 1 36.03 -10.53 -72.89
C MET A 1 35.87 -9.68 -71.61
N LYS A 2 36.55 -8.54 -71.43
CA LYS A 2 36.43 -7.68 -70.22
C LYS A 2 35.01 -7.13 -69.94
N ARG A 3 34.23 -6.85 -70.99
CA ARG A 3 32.83 -6.36 -70.88
C ARG A 3 31.89 -7.37 -70.21
N PHE A 4 32.02 -8.65 -70.50
CA PHE A 4 31.19 -9.71 -69.89
C PHE A 4 31.45 -9.87 -68.39
N PHE A 5 32.72 -9.78 -67.96
CA PHE A 5 33.07 -9.76 -66.53
C PHE A 5 32.48 -8.53 -65.81
N PHE A 6 32.47 -7.38 -66.48
CA PHE A 6 31.90 -6.14 -65.93
C PHE A 6 30.37 -6.27 -65.73
N PHE A 7 29.66 -6.85 -66.69
CA PHE A 7 28.22 -7.13 -66.56
C PHE A 7 27.92 -8.16 -65.45
N GLY A 8 28.75 -9.18 -65.28
CA GLY A 8 28.60 -10.16 -64.18
C GLY A 8 28.78 -9.54 -62.79
N ALA A 9 29.78 -8.68 -62.61
CA ALA A 9 30.01 -7.96 -61.35
C ALA A 9 28.86 -7.02 -61.01
N ILE A 10 28.30 -6.32 -62.00
CA ILE A 10 27.12 -5.46 -61.83
C ILE A 10 25.90 -6.28 -61.41
N ALA A 11 25.68 -7.45 -62.03
CA ALA A 11 24.56 -8.32 -61.69
C ALA A 11 24.64 -8.86 -60.25
N ILE A 12 25.85 -9.18 -59.77
CA ILE A 12 26.09 -9.63 -58.39
C ILE A 12 25.90 -8.48 -57.40
N ALA A 13 26.39 -7.27 -57.73
CA ALA A 13 26.19 -6.10 -56.89
C ALA A 13 24.71 -5.72 -56.77
N LEU A 14 23.95 -5.79 -57.86
CA LEU A 14 22.51 -5.52 -57.88
C LEU A 14 21.73 -6.54 -57.06
N THR A 15 22.01 -7.83 -57.23
CA THR A 15 21.34 -8.90 -56.46
C THR A 15 21.70 -8.85 -54.98
N GLY A 16 22.98 -8.60 -54.63
CA GLY A 16 23.40 -8.40 -53.25
C GLY A 16 22.70 -7.21 -52.59
N THR A 17 22.57 -6.08 -53.31
CA THR A 17 21.85 -4.90 -52.82
C THR A 17 20.36 -5.18 -52.62
N LEU A 18 19.73 -5.95 -53.52
CA LEU A 18 18.33 -6.33 -53.44
C LEU A 18 18.04 -7.21 -52.21
N ILE A 19 18.91 -8.19 -51.94
CA ILE A 19 18.78 -9.11 -50.80
C ILE A 19 18.93 -8.37 -49.47
N LEU A 20 19.92 -7.48 -49.37
CA LEU A 20 20.15 -6.64 -48.18
C LEU A 20 19.00 -5.66 -47.95
N SER A 21 18.36 -5.17 -49.01
CA SER A 21 17.19 -4.30 -48.91
C SER A 21 15.95 -5.04 -48.43
N GLN A 22 15.75 -6.31 -48.81
CA GLN A 22 14.59 -7.11 -48.39
C GLN A 22 14.67 -7.58 -46.93
N HIS A 23 15.87 -7.66 -46.35
CA HIS A 23 16.04 -8.12 -44.96
C HIS A 23 15.72 -7.06 -43.89
N ARG A 24 15.26 -5.87 -44.29
CA ARG A 24 14.79 -4.84 -43.36
C ARG A 24 13.44 -5.25 -42.78
N HIS A 25 13.48 -5.97 -41.65
CA HIS A 25 12.29 -6.24 -40.86
C HIS A 25 11.89 -4.92 -40.19
N GLU A 26 10.68 -4.44 -40.44
CA GLU A 26 10.13 -3.33 -39.66
C GLU A 26 9.89 -3.79 -38.23
N PRO A 27 10.31 -3.01 -37.21
CA PRO A 27 10.03 -3.35 -35.83
C PRO A 27 8.52 -3.32 -35.59
N LEU A 28 8.00 -4.40 -35.00
CA LEU A 28 6.59 -4.50 -34.63
C LEU A 28 6.24 -3.37 -33.66
N THR A 29 5.48 -2.39 -34.17
CA THR A 29 5.01 -1.25 -33.38
C THR A 29 3.58 -1.53 -32.97
N VAL A 30 3.35 -1.68 -31.67
CA VAL A 30 2.02 -1.89 -31.10
C VAL A 30 1.67 -0.68 -30.24
N SER A 31 0.44 -0.21 -30.37
CA SER A 31 -0.12 0.82 -29.52
C SER A 31 -1.21 0.21 -28.63
N GLY A 32 -1.34 0.77 -27.43
CA GLY A 32 -2.31 0.36 -26.43
C GLY A 32 -2.36 1.39 -25.32
N PHE A 33 -3.26 1.18 -24.37
CA PHE A 33 -3.38 2.02 -23.18
C PHE A 33 -2.75 1.32 -21.99
N VAL A 34 -2.09 2.09 -21.14
CA VAL A 34 -1.67 1.65 -19.81
C VAL A 34 -2.69 2.20 -18.83
N GLU A 35 -3.32 1.31 -18.07
CA GLU A 35 -4.28 1.65 -17.04
C GLU A 35 -3.69 1.35 -15.66
N ALA A 36 -4.01 2.20 -14.69
CA ALA A 36 -3.59 2.06 -13.31
C ALA A 36 -4.77 2.39 -12.40
N ASP A 37 -4.91 1.64 -11.31
CA ASP A 37 -5.92 1.93 -10.30
C ASP A 37 -5.46 3.11 -9.45
N GLU A 38 -6.18 4.23 -9.52
CA GLU A 38 -5.94 5.41 -8.69
C GLU A 38 -6.93 5.46 -7.52
N ILE A 39 -6.41 5.53 -6.29
CA ILE A 39 -7.22 5.66 -5.09
C ILE A 39 -6.76 6.89 -4.32
N ARG A 40 -7.72 7.74 -3.96
CA ARG A 40 -7.48 8.89 -3.08
C ARG A 40 -7.67 8.47 -1.63
N VAL A 41 -6.56 8.42 -0.90
CA VAL A 41 -6.55 8.09 0.53
C VAL A 41 -6.73 9.35 1.37
N GLY A 42 -7.51 9.23 2.45
CA GLY A 42 -7.77 10.32 3.38
C GLY A 42 -8.09 9.79 4.77
N SER A 43 -7.85 10.60 5.79
CA SER A 43 -8.17 10.23 7.17
C SER A 43 -9.68 10.19 7.39
N ARG A 44 -10.15 9.18 8.15
CA ARG A 44 -11.55 9.07 8.59
C ARG A 44 -11.91 10.12 9.64
N VAL A 45 -10.90 10.67 10.32
CA VAL A 45 -11.05 11.70 11.35
C VAL A 45 -10.28 12.95 10.92
N GLY A 46 -10.91 14.12 11.08
CA GLY A 46 -10.22 15.39 10.90
C GLY A 46 -9.19 15.61 12.00
N GLY A 47 -8.13 16.36 11.70
CA GLY A 47 -7.12 16.71 12.69
C GLY A 47 -5.94 17.47 12.07
N ARG A 48 -5.03 17.95 12.92
CA ARG A 48 -3.78 18.57 12.48
C ARG A 48 -2.77 17.47 12.17
N VAL A 49 -2.03 17.63 11.08
CA VAL A 49 -0.90 16.73 10.76
C VAL A 49 0.21 16.96 11.78
N HIS A 50 0.57 15.91 12.50
CA HIS A 50 1.73 15.90 13.38
C HIS A 50 3.01 15.62 12.57
N ARG A 51 2.96 14.59 11.72
CA ARG A 51 4.10 14.18 10.90
C ARG A 51 3.67 13.46 9.62
N VAL A 52 4.44 13.66 8.56
CA VAL A 52 4.35 12.89 7.30
C VAL A 52 5.52 11.92 7.26
N LEU A 53 5.26 10.66 6.94
CA LEU A 53 6.23 9.57 7.00
C LEU A 53 6.71 9.08 5.63
N VAL A 54 6.08 9.53 4.56
CA VAL A 54 6.34 9.12 3.18
C VAL A 54 6.47 10.33 2.26
N GLU A 55 7.23 10.17 1.20
CA GLU A 55 7.42 11.17 0.15
C GLU A 55 6.73 10.74 -1.15
N GLU A 56 6.49 11.71 -2.03
CA GLU A 56 5.91 11.45 -3.34
C GLU A 56 6.81 10.50 -4.14
N GLY A 57 6.20 9.47 -4.75
CA GLY A 57 6.90 8.43 -5.51
C GLY A 57 7.46 7.29 -4.66
N ASN A 58 7.30 7.29 -3.33
CA ASN A 58 7.61 6.11 -2.53
C ASN A 58 6.61 4.97 -2.79
N GLU A 59 7.15 3.74 -2.85
CA GLU A 59 6.36 2.53 -2.87
C GLU A 59 5.88 2.21 -1.44
N VAL A 60 4.58 1.95 -1.29
CA VAL A 60 3.94 1.70 0.00
C VAL A 60 3.01 0.49 -0.10
N GLN A 61 2.81 -0.20 1.02
CA GLN A 61 1.95 -1.37 1.12
C GLN A 61 0.72 -1.07 1.97
N ALA A 62 -0.29 -1.94 1.84
CA ALA A 62 -1.50 -1.84 2.64
C ALA A 62 -1.19 -1.99 4.13
N GLY A 63 -1.58 -0.99 4.93
CA GLY A 63 -1.33 -0.94 6.36
C GLY A 63 -0.16 -0.04 6.77
N ASP A 64 0.61 0.47 5.81
CA ASP A 64 1.70 1.39 6.10
C ASP A 64 1.19 2.72 6.65
N LEU A 65 1.90 3.23 7.67
CA LEU A 65 1.59 4.51 8.27
C LEU A 65 2.14 5.65 7.39
N LEU A 66 1.24 6.34 6.70
CA LEU A 66 1.61 7.44 5.81
C LEU A 66 1.72 8.78 6.54
N ILE A 67 0.78 9.05 7.44
CA ILE A 67 0.64 10.33 8.14
C ILE A 67 0.21 10.06 9.59
N GLU A 68 0.81 10.80 10.51
CA GLU A 68 0.45 10.82 11.92
C GLU A 68 -0.30 12.13 12.21
N LEU A 69 -1.51 12.02 12.77
CA LEU A 69 -2.31 13.17 13.20
C LEU A 69 -2.08 13.45 14.68
N GLU A 70 -2.11 14.72 15.05
CA GLU A 70 -1.96 15.14 16.44
C GLU A 70 -3.14 14.59 17.27
N PRO A 71 -2.86 13.82 18.33
CA PRO A 71 -3.89 13.40 19.26
C PRO A 71 -4.26 14.62 20.11
N PHE A 72 -5.43 15.20 19.85
CA PHE A 72 -6.01 16.26 20.69
C PHE A 72 -6.39 15.69 22.07
N ASP A 73 -7.59 15.95 22.56
CA ASP A 73 -8.10 15.44 23.84
C ASP A 73 -8.35 13.91 23.89
N LEU A 74 -7.98 13.19 22.83
CA LEU A 74 -8.20 11.75 22.70
C LEU A 74 -7.40 10.95 23.72
N LEU A 75 -6.18 11.38 24.05
CA LEU A 75 -5.33 10.68 25.03
C LEU A 75 -5.89 10.83 26.44
N GLU A 76 -6.33 12.03 26.80
CA GLU A 76 -6.94 12.34 28.10
C GLU A 76 -8.27 11.60 28.25
N ARG A 77 -9.13 11.62 27.23
CA ARG A 77 -10.40 10.88 27.23
C ARG A 77 -10.18 9.38 27.35
N LYS A 78 -9.16 8.84 26.66
CA LYS A 78 -8.77 7.42 26.78
C LYS A 78 -8.33 7.10 28.20
N ALA A 79 -7.49 7.93 28.81
CA ALA A 79 -7.03 7.74 30.18
C ALA A 79 -8.20 7.78 31.19
N GLN A 80 -9.12 8.73 31.03
CA GLN A 80 -10.34 8.82 31.85
C GLN A 80 -11.21 7.57 31.71
N ALA A 81 -11.44 7.09 30.48
CA ALA A 81 -12.22 5.88 30.24
C ALA A 81 -11.58 4.64 30.86
N GLN A 82 -10.24 4.51 30.76
CA GLN A 82 -9.48 3.43 31.40
C GLN A 82 -9.60 3.45 32.92
N GLN A 83 -9.55 4.64 33.53
CA GLN A 83 -9.73 4.79 34.97
C GLN A 83 -11.14 4.38 35.41
N THR A 84 -12.17 4.76 34.67
CA THR A 84 -13.55 4.34 34.93
C THR A 84 -13.68 2.82 34.88
N ILE A 85 -13.10 2.16 33.86
CA ILE A 85 -13.09 0.70 33.76
C ILE A 85 -12.44 0.08 34.99
N ALA A 86 -11.27 0.58 35.41
CA ALA A 86 -10.56 0.08 36.59
C ALA A 86 -11.37 0.22 37.89
N GLN A 87 -12.03 1.37 38.07
CA GLN A 87 -12.89 1.62 39.23
C GLN A 87 -14.10 0.67 39.25
N THR A 88 -14.79 0.52 38.12
CA THR A 88 -15.95 -0.36 38.01
C THR A 88 -15.55 -1.83 38.18
N SER A 89 -14.42 -2.26 37.63
CA SER A 89 -13.93 -3.63 37.82
C SER A 89 -13.57 -3.91 39.28
N ALA A 90 -12.98 -2.94 39.98
CA ALA A 90 -12.69 -3.06 41.40
C ALA A 90 -13.97 -3.10 42.24
N ALA A 91 -14.97 -2.29 41.90
CA ALA A 91 -16.28 -2.33 42.55
C ALA A 91 -16.98 -3.68 42.34
N LEU A 92 -16.97 -4.21 41.12
CA LEU A 92 -17.51 -5.53 40.81
C LEU A 92 -16.80 -6.63 41.59
N ALA A 93 -15.46 -6.62 41.62
CA ALA A 93 -14.68 -7.59 42.38
C ALA A 93 -15.00 -7.52 43.88
N ARG A 94 -15.18 -6.30 44.43
CA ARG A 94 -15.63 -6.11 45.82
C ARG A 94 -17.01 -6.72 46.05
N LEU A 95 -17.99 -6.45 45.18
CA LEU A 95 -19.33 -7.02 45.27
C LEU A 95 -19.31 -8.55 45.17
N GLN A 96 -18.55 -9.10 44.24
CA GLN A 96 -18.38 -10.55 44.08
C GLN A 96 -17.69 -11.18 45.31
N SER A 97 -16.67 -10.53 45.86
CA SER A 97 -15.97 -10.96 47.08
C SER A 97 -16.75 -10.72 48.38
N GLY A 98 -17.76 -9.85 48.33
CA GLY A 98 -18.65 -9.51 49.45
C GLY A 98 -19.72 -10.56 49.73
N PHE A 99 -20.02 -11.45 48.77
CA PHE A 99 -20.84 -12.64 49.02
C PHE A 99 -20.05 -13.77 49.69
N ARG A 100 -19.18 -13.46 50.66
CA ARG A 100 -18.59 -14.50 51.49
C ARG A 100 -19.72 -15.30 52.14
N GLN A 101 -19.61 -16.62 52.04
CA GLN A 101 -20.47 -17.60 52.73
C GLN A 101 -20.61 -17.29 54.24
N GLU A 102 -19.68 -16.51 54.81
CA GLU A 102 -19.66 -16.01 56.19
C GLU A 102 -20.92 -15.22 56.59
N GLU A 103 -21.55 -14.45 55.68
CA GLU A 103 -22.80 -13.74 56.00
C GLU A 103 -24.05 -14.64 55.87
N LYS A 104 -24.02 -15.67 55.03
CA LYS A 104 -25.14 -16.61 54.89
C LYS A 104 -25.33 -17.49 56.13
N GLY A 105 -24.26 -17.78 56.88
CA GLY A 105 -24.35 -18.52 58.14
C GLY A 105 -24.93 -17.71 59.30
N GLN A 106 -24.80 -16.37 59.30
CA GLN A 106 -25.35 -15.51 60.36
C GLN A 106 -26.85 -15.23 60.20
N ALA A 107 -27.42 -15.41 59.00
CA ALA A 107 -28.87 -15.29 58.78
C ALA A 107 -29.64 -16.59 59.10
N GLU A 108 -28.94 -17.71 59.29
CA GLU A 108 -29.53 -19.03 59.60
C GLU A 108 -29.42 -19.43 61.09
N SER A 109 -28.93 -18.54 61.98
CA SER A 109 -28.88 -18.75 63.44
C SER A 109 -29.90 -17.89 64.20
#